data_AF-A0A6L8DUN3-F1
#
_entry.id   AF-A0A6L8DUN3-F1
#
_cell.length_a   1.000
_cell.length_b   1.000
_cell.length_c   1.000
_cell.angle_alpha   90.00
_cell.angle_beta   90.00
_cell.angle_gamma   90.00
#
_symmetry.space_group_name_H-M   'P 1'
#
loop_
_entity.id
_entity.type
_entity.pdbx_description
1 polymer ?
#
loop_
_entity_poly.entity_id
_entity_poly.type
_entity_poly.pdbx_seq_one_letter_code
_entity_poly.pdbx_strand_id
1 'polypeptide(L)'
;MTKIKPADRALIEVAEAVADICDRRLGRALRRHRDRIGLRGAHLRELALYAEPDERLRRHTPVCYGTWQDESREEWGLVLERLDGRVLMDATEDPAVWRRARVHAALDGLAQIQAVWSGREAHLANRPWIGHVATSGSMVAMTPLWRALASHAAPYLSEWTDASIVQRQRALVESVGDWWPSLEASPRTLIHNDFSPRNVAIRDAGGLPRLCAYDWELATLSGRRSATSRTFSVSCSTPPRPGTRSRSMSSGIARRWPKPPALPWTPAPGKRVSAPRWRICSSTG
;
A
#
# COMPACT_ATOMS: atom_id res chain seq x y z
N MET A 1 11.38 1.39 -15.11
CA MET A 1 11.48 2.06 -13.80
C MET A 1 12.26 1.16 -12.87
N THR A 2 13.30 1.69 -12.23
CA THR A 2 14.09 0.95 -11.24
C THR A 2 13.61 1.35 -9.85
N LYS A 3 13.24 0.36 -9.02
CA LYS A 3 12.84 0.56 -7.62
C LYS A 3 13.90 -0.06 -6.73
N ILE A 4 14.54 0.76 -5.89
CA ILE A 4 15.45 0.31 -4.83
C ILE A 4 14.64 0.24 -3.53
N LYS A 5 14.80 -0.83 -2.77
CA LYS A 5 14.08 -1.07 -1.53
C LYS A 5 15.05 -1.10 -0.35
N PRO A 6 14.82 -0.27 0.69
CA PRO A 6 15.58 -0.37 1.92
C PRO A 6 15.18 -1.62 2.70
N ALA A 7 16.03 -2.06 3.62
CA ALA A 7 15.65 -3.06 4.61
C ALA A 7 14.39 -2.61 5.39
N ASP A 8 13.56 -3.57 5.80
CA ASP A 8 12.33 -3.25 6.56
C ASP A 8 12.61 -2.57 7.91
N ARG A 9 13.74 -2.89 8.55
CA ARG A 9 14.20 -2.24 9.79
C ARG A 9 14.25 -0.72 9.66
N ALA A 10 14.77 -0.22 8.54
CA ALA A 10 14.88 1.21 8.29
C ALA A 10 13.49 1.86 8.11
N LEU A 11 12.57 1.19 7.42
CA LEU A 11 11.19 1.66 7.28
C LEU A 11 10.46 1.69 8.63
N ILE A 12 10.65 0.67 9.45
CA ILE A 12 10.07 0.59 10.78
C ILE A 12 10.62 1.69 11.70
N GLU A 13 11.94 1.92 11.69
CA GLU A 13 12.59 2.99 12.46
C GLU A 13 12.08 4.38 12.06
N VAL A 14 11.92 4.64 10.75
CA VAL A 14 11.33 5.89 10.26
C VAL A 14 9.88 6.02 10.73
N ALA A 15 9.06 4.96 10.65
CA ALA A 15 7.69 4.98 11.13
C ALA A 15 7.60 5.26 12.64
N GLU A 16 8.50 4.67 13.44
CA GLU A 16 8.61 4.93 14.87
C GLU A 16 9.01 6.37 15.19
N ALA A 17 10.00 6.92 14.47
CA ALA A 17 10.46 8.29 14.64
C ALA A 17 9.36 9.30 14.29
N VAL A 18 8.71 9.12 13.14
CA VAL A 18 7.58 9.97 12.72
C VAL A 18 6.45 9.89 13.73
N ALA A 19 6.09 8.69 14.19
CA ALA A 19 5.06 8.51 15.21
C ALA A 19 5.41 9.23 16.52
N ASP A 20 6.67 9.20 16.96
CA ASP A 20 7.12 9.86 18.19
C ASP A 20 7.08 11.40 18.08
N ILE A 21 7.42 11.94 16.90
CA ILE A 21 7.31 13.36 16.57
C ILE A 21 5.85 13.81 16.58
N CYS A 22 4.95 13.01 15.99
CA CYS A 22 3.53 13.32 15.92
C CYS A 22 2.84 13.25 17.28
N ASP A 23 3.09 12.19 18.06
CA ASP A 23 2.55 11.99 19.40
C ASP A 23 3.38 10.92 20.14
N ARG A 24 3.99 11.27 21.28
CA ARG A 24 4.81 10.33 22.07
C ARG A 24 4.05 9.06 22.51
N ARG A 25 2.75 9.13 22.76
CA ARG A 25 1.91 7.96 23.06
C ARG A 25 1.75 7.08 21.82
N LEU A 26 1.57 7.67 20.64
CA LEU A 26 1.54 6.95 19.38
C LEU A 26 2.89 6.27 19.10
N GLY A 27 4.00 6.98 19.24
CA GLY A 27 5.35 6.42 19.13
C GLY A 27 5.57 5.21 20.04
N ARG A 28 5.19 5.31 21.33
CA ARG A 28 5.26 4.18 22.27
C ARG A 28 4.37 2.99 21.87
N ALA A 29 3.17 3.24 21.37
CA ALA A 29 2.26 2.18 20.96
C ALA A 29 2.73 1.49 19.68
N LEU A 30 3.26 2.25 18.71
CA LEU A 30 3.81 1.73 17.47
C LEU A 30 5.03 0.84 17.74
N ARG A 31 5.98 1.28 18.58
CA ARG A 31 7.14 0.47 18.97
C ARG A 31 6.77 -0.90 19.55
N ARG A 32 5.71 -0.98 20.37
CA ARG A 32 5.23 -2.26 20.94
C ARG A 32 4.67 -3.23 19.91
N HIS A 33 4.20 -2.71 18.77
CA HIS A 33 3.56 -3.49 17.71
C HIS A 33 4.27 -3.33 16.36
N ARG A 34 5.55 -2.94 16.37
CA ARG A 34 6.34 -2.54 15.19
C ARG A 34 6.39 -3.60 14.09
N ASP A 35 6.34 -4.87 14.49
CA ASP A 35 6.36 -6.01 13.56
C ASP A 35 4.99 -6.32 12.95
N ARG A 36 3.92 -5.69 13.44
CA ARG A 36 2.53 -6.00 13.08
C ARG A 36 1.84 -4.91 12.25
N ILE A 37 2.55 -3.81 11.93
CA ILE A 37 2.02 -2.70 11.13
C ILE A 37 2.16 -2.90 9.60
N GLY A 38 2.60 -4.08 9.16
CA GLY A 38 2.70 -4.45 7.74
C GLY A 38 4.02 -4.09 7.05
N LEU A 39 4.92 -3.36 7.71
CA LEU A 39 6.23 -2.98 7.14
C LEU A 39 7.26 -4.12 7.17
N ARG A 40 7.15 -5.05 8.13
CA ARG A 40 8.02 -6.23 8.21
C ARG A 40 7.94 -7.02 6.90
N GLY A 41 9.10 -7.31 6.30
CA GLY A 41 9.23 -8.04 5.04
C GLY A 41 8.83 -7.26 3.78
N ALA A 42 8.55 -5.95 3.87
CA ALA A 42 8.10 -5.15 2.72
C ALA A 42 9.07 -5.21 1.51
N HIS A 43 10.38 -5.21 1.78
CA HIS A 43 11.44 -5.32 0.78
C HIS A 43 11.52 -6.69 0.08
N LEU A 44 11.01 -7.75 0.70
CA LEU A 44 10.95 -9.10 0.11
C LEU A 44 9.63 -9.34 -0.63
N ARG A 45 8.55 -8.77 -0.10
CA ARG A 45 7.18 -9.03 -0.53
C ARG A 45 6.90 -8.60 -1.96
N GLU A 46 7.29 -7.38 -2.33
CA GLU A 46 7.08 -6.91 -3.69
C GLU A 46 7.90 -7.76 -4.69
N LEU A 47 9.15 -8.08 -4.35
CA LEU A 47 10.02 -8.93 -5.17
C LEU A 47 9.42 -10.32 -5.38
N ALA A 48 8.92 -10.93 -4.31
CA ALA A 48 8.32 -12.26 -4.37
C ALA A 48 7.05 -12.27 -5.24
N LEU A 49 6.22 -11.23 -5.14
CA LEU A 49 5.00 -11.13 -5.96
C LEU A 49 5.28 -10.95 -7.45
N TYR A 50 6.33 -10.20 -7.81
CA TYR A 50 6.76 -10.13 -9.23
C TYR A 50 7.45 -11.40 -9.73
N ALA A 51 7.91 -12.28 -8.83
CA ALA A 51 8.48 -13.57 -9.18
C ALA A 51 7.42 -14.68 -9.33
N GLU A 52 6.16 -14.45 -8.90
CA GLU A 52 5.08 -15.44 -9.05
C GLU A 52 4.74 -15.63 -10.54
N PRO A 53 4.74 -16.88 -11.06
CA PRO A 53 4.60 -17.14 -12.49
C PRO A 53 3.14 -17.13 -12.96
N ASP A 54 2.16 -16.97 -12.07
CA ASP A 54 0.73 -17.04 -12.44
C ASP A 54 0.36 -15.90 -13.39
N GLU A 55 -0.04 -16.28 -14.60
CA GLU A 55 -0.36 -15.36 -15.68
C GLU A 55 -1.53 -14.41 -15.33
N ARG A 56 -2.46 -14.83 -14.46
CA ARG A 56 -3.56 -13.97 -14.01
C ARG A 56 -3.04 -12.82 -13.13
N LEU A 57 -2.00 -13.06 -12.34
CA LEU A 57 -1.32 -12.00 -11.59
C LEU A 57 -0.52 -11.09 -12.54
N ARG A 58 0.31 -11.69 -13.41
CA ARG A 58 1.18 -10.94 -14.34
C ARG A 58 0.42 -10.03 -15.30
N ARG A 59 -0.79 -10.42 -15.72
CA ARG A 59 -1.68 -9.58 -16.55
C ARG A 59 -2.13 -8.29 -15.89
N HIS A 60 -2.08 -8.23 -14.57
CA HIS A 60 -2.56 -7.11 -13.76
C HIS A 60 -1.45 -6.41 -12.97
N THR A 61 -0.19 -6.73 -13.26
CA THR A 61 0.97 -6.05 -12.68
C THR A 61 1.88 -5.51 -13.80
N PRO A 62 2.81 -4.60 -13.48
CA PRO A 62 3.92 -4.24 -14.35
C PRO A 62 4.71 -5.48 -14.81
N VAL A 63 5.17 -5.49 -16.06
CA VAL A 63 6.18 -6.42 -16.53
C VAL A 63 7.44 -6.18 -15.69
N CYS A 64 7.88 -7.23 -15.00
CA CYS A 64 9.15 -7.24 -14.29
C CYS A 64 10.24 -7.76 -15.23
N TYR A 65 11.24 -6.92 -15.51
CA TYR A 65 12.41 -7.29 -16.30
C TYR A 65 13.49 -8.00 -15.48
N GLY A 66 13.43 -7.88 -14.15
CA GLY A 66 14.33 -8.57 -13.24
C GLY A 66 14.24 -8.03 -11.82
N THR A 67 14.69 -8.85 -10.88
CA THR A 67 14.87 -8.49 -9.47
C THR A 67 16.33 -8.71 -9.07
N TRP A 68 16.78 -8.01 -8.05
CA TRP A 68 18.07 -8.28 -7.41
C TRP A 68 17.93 -8.21 -5.90
N GLN A 69 18.77 -9.00 -5.23
CA GLN A 69 18.88 -9.10 -3.79
C GLN A 69 20.34 -9.36 -3.45
N ASP A 70 20.92 -8.46 -2.67
CA ASP A 70 22.26 -8.57 -2.10
C ASP A 70 22.17 -8.38 -0.59
N GLU A 71 22.06 -9.51 0.12
CA GLU A 71 22.00 -9.57 1.58
C GLU A 71 23.24 -8.92 2.23
N SER A 72 24.42 -9.06 1.61
CA SER A 72 25.67 -8.52 2.17
C SER A 72 25.72 -7.00 2.16
N ARG A 73 24.98 -6.39 1.23
CA ARG A 73 24.86 -4.93 1.08
C ARG A 73 23.54 -4.38 1.60
N GLU A 74 22.65 -5.24 2.09
CA GLU A 74 21.26 -4.88 2.40
C GLU A 74 20.57 -4.14 1.24
N GLU A 75 20.75 -4.64 0.02
CA GLU A 75 20.20 -4.03 -1.19
C GLU A 75 19.19 -4.97 -1.86
N TRP A 76 17.96 -4.47 -2.02
CA TRP A 76 16.91 -5.15 -2.77
C TRP A 76 16.36 -4.24 -3.84
N GLY A 77 15.89 -4.83 -4.93
CA GLY A 77 15.12 -4.06 -5.87
C GLY A 77 14.65 -4.83 -7.09
N LEU A 78 14.02 -4.07 -7.97
CA LEU A 78 13.37 -4.59 -9.16
C LEU A 78 13.36 -3.56 -10.29
N VAL A 79 13.42 -4.08 -11.51
CA VAL A 79 13.31 -3.30 -12.73
C VAL A 79 11.97 -3.64 -13.37
N LEU A 80 11.07 -2.65 -13.38
CA LEU A 80 9.72 -2.77 -13.90
C LEU A 80 9.58 -2.03 -15.22
N GLU A 81 8.55 -2.38 -16.00
CA GLU A 81 8.12 -1.52 -17.09
C GLU A 81 7.83 -0.10 -16.61
N ARG A 82 7.99 0.84 -17.53
CA ARG A 82 7.65 2.23 -17.29
C ARG A 82 6.17 2.42 -17.57
N LEU A 83 5.43 2.92 -16.58
CA LEU A 83 3.99 3.16 -16.69
C LEU A 83 3.64 4.58 -17.14
N ASP A 84 4.64 5.41 -17.45
CA ASP A 84 4.42 6.78 -17.93
C ASP A 84 3.43 6.83 -19.10
N GLY A 85 2.50 7.79 -19.04
CA GLY A 85 1.47 7.98 -20.07
C GLY A 85 0.35 6.93 -20.06
N ARG A 86 0.27 6.05 -19.06
CA ARG A 86 -0.90 5.19 -18.85
C ARG A 86 -2.05 5.98 -18.25
N VAL A 87 -3.28 5.58 -18.58
CA VAL A 87 -4.49 6.23 -18.10
C VAL A 87 -4.62 6.00 -16.59
N LEU A 88 -4.95 7.06 -15.85
CA LEU A 88 -5.10 7.08 -14.38
C LEU A 88 -3.81 6.96 -13.54
N MET A 89 -2.62 6.94 -14.13
CA MET A 89 -1.39 7.10 -13.34
C MET A 89 -1.42 8.48 -12.65
N ASP A 90 -1.25 8.51 -11.34
CA ASP A 90 -1.35 9.71 -10.49
C ASP A 90 -2.70 10.44 -10.51
N ALA A 91 -3.79 9.78 -10.94
CA ALA A 91 -5.14 10.36 -10.94
C ALA A 91 -5.82 10.35 -9.57
N THR A 92 -5.06 10.53 -8.49
CA THR A 92 -5.59 10.59 -7.12
C THR A 92 -6.46 11.84 -6.92
N GLU A 93 -6.04 12.96 -7.50
CA GLU A 93 -6.70 14.26 -7.36
C GLU A 93 -7.76 14.53 -8.43
N ASP A 94 -8.02 13.57 -9.34
CA ASP A 94 -9.02 13.70 -10.40
C ASP A 94 -10.04 12.55 -10.36
N PRO A 95 -11.08 12.65 -9.52
CA PRO A 95 -12.13 11.65 -9.47
C PRO A 95 -12.91 11.52 -10.79
N ALA A 96 -12.99 12.57 -11.60
CA ALA A 96 -13.79 12.60 -12.82
C ALA A 96 -13.25 11.65 -13.90
N VAL A 97 -11.95 11.32 -13.85
CA VAL A 97 -11.36 10.33 -14.75
C VAL A 97 -11.70 8.89 -14.34
N TRP A 98 -12.18 8.62 -13.13
CA TRP A 98 -12.65 7.29 -12.68
C TRP A 98 -14.08 6.98 -13.19
N ARG A 99 -14.23 6.92 -14.51
CA ARG A 99 -15.50 6.53 -15.16
C ARG A 99 -15.87 5.10 -14.80
N ARG A 100 -17.18 4.79 -14.85
CA ARG A 100 -17.74 3.45 -14.54
C ARG A 100 -16.96 2.29 -15.16
N ALA A 101 -16.60 2.38 -16.45
CA ALA A 101 -15.83 1.34 -17.14
C ALA A 101 -14.44 1.10 -16.52
N ARG A 102 -13.77 2.14 -16.03
CA ARG A 102 -12.44 2.06 -15.40
C ARG A 102 -12.54 1.52 -13.97
N VAL A 103 -13.59 1.90 -13.24
CA VAL A 103 -13.90 1.31 -11.92
C VAL A 103 -14.16 -0.19 -12.05
N HIS A 104 -14.98 -0.60 -13.02
CA HIS A 104 -15.23 -2.01 -13.30
C HIS A 104 -13.94 -2.74 -13.66
N ALA A 105 -13.12 -2.20 -14.57
CA ALA A 105 -11.82 -2.79 -14.92
C ALA A 105 -10.88 -2.96 -13.72
N ALA A 106 -10.88 -2.02 -12.77
CA ALA A 106 -10.11 -2.11 -11.54
C ALA A 106 -10.63 -3.22 -10.62
N LEU A 107 -11.96 -3.31 -10.43
CA LEU A 107 -12.60 -4.32 -9.61
C LEU A 107 -12.44 -5.73 -10.19
N ASP A 108 -12.64 -5.88 -11.51
CA ASP A 108 -12.50 -7.15 -12.21
C ASP A 108 -11.05 -7.65 -12.18
N GLY A 109 -10.08 -6.75 -12.40
CA GLY A 109 -8.67 -7.10 -12.30
C GLY A 109 -8.26 -7.48 -10.89
N LEU A 110 -8.76 -6.76 -9.87
CA LEU A 110 -8.51 -7.09 -8.47
C LEU A 110 -9.11 -8.46 -8.11
N ALA A 111 -10.32 -8.75 -8.60
CA ALA A 111 -10.96 -10.06 -8.42
C ALA A 111 -10.15 -11.19 -9.07
N GLN A 112 -9.59 -10.98 -10.27
CA GLN A 112 -8.73 -11.95 -10.94
C GLN A 112 -7.44 -12.23 -10.16
N ILE A 113 -6.79 -11.18 -9.63
CA ILE A 113 -5.61 -11.35 -8.75
C ILE A 113 -5.97 -12.15 -7.51
N GLN A 114 -7.09 -11.81 -6.86
CA GLN A 114 -7.58 -12.51 -5.68
C GLN A 114 -7.95 -13.97 -5.95
N ALA A 115 -8.41 -14.29 -7.17
CA ALA A 115 -8.75 -15.64 -7.55
C ALA A 115 -7.52 -16.57 -7.62
N VAL A 116 -6.31 -16.04 -7.83
CA VAL A 116 -5.04 -16.81 -7.83
C VAL A 116 -4.82 -17.52 -6.48
N TRP A 117 -5.21 -16.86 -5.39
CA TRP A 117 -4.97 -17.30 -4.01
C TRP A 117 -6.23 -17.75 -3.28
N SER A 118 -7.38 -17.73 -3.95
CA SER A 118 -8.64 -18.22 -3.38
C SER A 118 -8.54 -19.71 -3.04
N GLY A 119 -8.92 -20.09 -1.82
CA GLY A 119 -8.82 -21.47 -1.34
C GLY A 119 -7.39 -21.94 -1.06
N ARG A 120 -6.39 -21.04 -1.18
CA ARG A 120 -4.97 -21.34 -0.96
C ARG A 120 -4.42 -20.58 0.26
N GLU A 121 -5.28 -20.32 1.25
CA GLU A 121 -4.95 -19.52 2.43
C GLU A 121 -3.77 -20.07 3.20
N ALA A 122 -3.75 -21.37 3.49
CA ALA A 122 -2.66 -22.01 4.22
C ALA A 122 -1.32 -21.90 3.46
N HIS A 123 -1.36 -22.06 2.13
CA HIS A 123 -0.18 -21.91 1.29
C HIS A 123 0.35 -20.47 1.30
N LEU A 124 -0.53 -19.48 1.22
CA LEU A 124 -0.15 -18.06 1.27
C LEU A 124 0.36 -17.65 2.67
N ALA A 125 -0.29 -18.10 3.74
CA ALA A 125 0.10 -17.82 5.12
C ALA A 125 1.50 -18.37 5.46
N ASN A 126 1.91 -19.46 4.81
CA ASN A 126 3.24 -20.06 4.99
C ASN A 126 4.34 -19.42 4.12
N ARG A 127 4.02 -18.41 3.30
CA ARG A 127 5.05 -17.71 2.53
C ARG A 127 5.91 -16.84 3.45
N PRO A 128 7.24 -16.92 3.38
CA PRO A 128 8.12 -16.17 4.29
C PRO A 128 7.99 -14.64 4.15
N TRP A 129 7.48 -14.16 3.02
CA TRP A 129 7.32 -12.74 2.71
C TRP A 129 5.94 -12.17 3.05
N ILE A 130 4.96 -12.99 3.47
CA ILE A 130 3.58 -12.51 3.71
C ILE A 130 3.50 -11.53 4.88
N GLY A 131 4.47 -11.61 5.81
CA GLY A 131 4.54 -10.78 7.02
C GLY A 131 3.47 -11.14 8.05
N HIS A 132 3.10 -10.17 8.88
CA HIS A 132 2.07 -10.37 9.90
C HIS A 132 0.69 -10.57 9.26
N VAL A 133 0.07 -11.73 9.53
CA VAL A 133 -1.32 -12.00 9.21
C VAL A 133 -2.16 -11.72 10.46
N ALA A 134 -3.10 -10.78 10.34
CA ALA A 134 -3.89 -10.34 11.47
C ALA A 134 -4.92 -11.41 11.90
N THR A 135 -4.81 -11.83 13.15
CA THR A 135 -5.79 -12.65 13.88
C THR A 135 -6.60 -11.79 14.84
N SER A 136 -7.76 -12.27 15.30
CA SER A 136 -8.59 -11.61 16.31
C SER A 136 -7.77 -11.29 17.56
N GLY A 137 -7.01 -12.26 18.07
CA GLY A 137 -6.13 -12.06 19.21
C GLY A 137 -5.07 -10.99 18.96
N SER A 138 -4.46 -10.96 17.76
CA SER A 138 -3.48 -9.93 17.42
C SER A 138 -4.09 -8.53 17.32
N MET A 139 -5.32 -8.41 16.80
CA MET A 139 -5.99 -7.14 16.61
C MET A 139 -6.50 -6.55 17.92
N VAL A 140 -7.01 -7.40 18.82
CA VAL A 140 -7.32 -7.02 20.20
C VAL A 140 -6.05 -6.60 20.96
N ALA A 141 -4.95 -7.33 20.78
CA ALA A 141 -3.68 -6.94 21.39
C ALA A 141 -3.16 -5.58 20.88
N MET A 142 -3.50 -5.20 19.64
CA MET A 142 -3.12 -3.92 19.02
C MET A 142 -4.09 -2.76 19.33
N THR A 143 -5.16 -2.98 20.11
CA THR A 143 -6.09 -1.90 20.52
C THR A 143 -5.40 -0.65 21.08
N PRO A 144 -4.33 -0.74 21.90
CA PRO A 144 -3.60 0.46 22.35
C PRO A 144 -3.03 1.30 21.20
N LEU A 145 -2.56 0.67 20.12
CA LEU A 145 -2.09 1.35 18.91
C LEU A 145 -3.27 1.99 18.16
N TRP A 146 -4.35 1.25 17.96
CA TRP A 146 -5.54 1.76 17.28
C TRP A 146 -6.14 2.98 17.99
N ARG A 147 -6.21 2.95 19.33
CA ARG A 147 -6.64 4.09 20.14
C ARG A 147 -5.73 5.30 19.98
N ALA A 148 -4.41 5.08 19.95
CA ALA A 148 -3.44 6.17 19.79
C ALA A 148 -3.56 6.81 18.39
N LEU A 149 -3.67 6.01 17.34
CA LEU A 149 -3.91 6.48 15.97
C LEU A 149 -5.24 7.25 15.86
N ALA A 150 -6.33 6.71 16.41
CA ALA A 150 -7.63 7.38 16.41
C ALA A 150 -7.59 8.72 17.18
N SER A 151 -6.90 8.77 18.32
CA SER A 151 -6.76 10.01 19.10
C SER A 151 -5.97 11.07 18.34
N HIS A 152 -4.87 10.67 17.67
CA HIS A 152 -4.08 11.58 16.85
C HIS A 152 -4.84 12.07 15.61
N ALA A 153 -5.63 11.20 14.98
CA ALA A 153 -6.42 11.52 13.78
C ALA A 153 -7.67 12.36 14.09
N ALA A 154 -8.17 12.35 15.32
CA ALA A 154 -9.46 12.94 15.68
C ALA A 154 -9.63 14.42 15.28
N PRO A 155 -8.65 15.33 15.48
CA PRO A 155 -8.78 16.71 15.03
C PRO A 155 -9.00 16.81 13.52
N TYR A 156 -8.17 16.11 12.73
CA TYR A 156 -8.25 16.11 11.27
C TYR A 156 -9.56 15.51 10.75
N LEU A 157 -10.04 14.43 11.35
CA LEU A 157 -11.31 13.81 10.96
C LEU A 157 -12.51 14.70 11.25
N SER A 158 -12.47 15.44 12.36
CA SER A 158 -13.54 16.37 12.72
C SER A 158 -13.63 17.57 11.77
N GLU A 159 -12.52 17.99 11.17
CA GLU A 159 -12.50 19.06 10.16
C GLU A 159 -13.17 18.64 8.83
N TRP A 160 -13.14 17.35 8.51
CA TRP A 160 -13.68 16.84 7.25
C TRP A 160 -15.20 16.64 7.28
N THR A 161 -15.76 16.42 8.47
CA THR A 161 -17.18 16.10 8.66
C THR A 161 -17.73 16.77 9.93
N ASP A 162 -18.15 15.99 10.92
CA ASP A 162 -18.63 16.44 12.23
C ASP A 162 -18.09 15.52 13.33
N ALA A 163 -18.30 15.88 14.60
CA ALA A 163 -17.77 15.14 15.75
C ALA A 163 -18.24 13.66 15.84
N SER A 164 -19.33 13.28 15.18
CA SER A 164 -19.83 11.90 15.18
C SER A 164 -18.89 10.93 14.45
N ILE A 165 -18.04 11.40 13.52
CA ILE A 165 -17.04 10.51 12.88
C ILE A 165 -16.00 10.02 13.89
N VAL A 166 -15.58 10.89 14.81
CA VAL A 166 -14.61 10.56 15.85
C VAL A 166 -15.22 9.55 16.82
N GLN A 167 -16.50 9.72 17.16
CA GLN A 167 -17.24 8.76 17.99
C GLN A 167 -17.38 7.41 17.30
N ARG A 168 -17.73 7.38 16.00
CA ARG A 168 -17.80 6.14 15.21
C ARG A 168 -16.45 5.43 15.12
N GLN A 169 -15.37 6.16 14.84
CA GLN A 169 -14.03 5.59 14.79
C GLN A 169 -13.63 4.99 16.14
N ARG A 170 -13.88 5.71 17.25
CA ARG A 170 -13.61 5.18 18.59
C ARG A 170 -14.42 3.91 18.85
N ALA A 171 -15.72 3.92 18.56
CA ALA A 171 -16.57 2.75 18.74
C ALA A 171 -16.02 1.52 17.98
N LEU A 172 -15.61 1.69 16.72
CA LEU A 172 -14.99 0.62 15.92
C LEU A 172 -13.70 0.08 16.55
N VAL A 173 -12.87 0.96 17.11
CA VAL A 173 -11.63 0.55 17.80
C VAL A 173 -11.94 -0.23 19.08
N GLU A 174 -12.89 0.25 19.87
CA GLU A 174 -13.26 -0.40 21.14
C GLU A 174 -13.94 -1.75 20.93
N SER A 175 -14.71 -1.90 19.85
CA SER A 175 -15.42 -3.15 19.53
C SER A 175 -14.62 -4.10 18.62
N VAL A 176 -13.29 -3.92 18.47
CA VAL A 176 -12.48 -4.75 17.55
C VAL A 176 -12.56 -6.24 17.86
N GLY A 177 -12.71 -6.60 19.14
CA GLY A 177 -12.92 -7.98 19.56
C GLY A 177 -14.24 -8.58 19.09
N ASP A 178 -15.23 -7.75 18.80
CA ASP A 178 -16.58 -8.18 18.43
C ASP A 178 -16.70 -8.40 16.90
N TRP A 179 -16.15 -7.50 16.08
CA TRP A 179 -16.31 -7.56 14.63
C TRP A 179 -15.15 -8.23 13.87
N TRP A 180 -13.93 -8.26 14.43
CA TRP A 180 -12.79 -8.89 13.75
C TRP A 180 -12.96 -10.41 13.54
N PRO A 181 -13.49 -11.20 14.49
CA PRO A 181 -13.63 -12.65 14.32
C PRO A 181 -14.40 -13.03 13.05
N SER A 182 -15.43 -12.27 12.69
CA SER A 182 -16.20 -12.49 11.45
C SER A 182 -15.37 -12.24 10.19
N LEU A 183 -14.45 -11.27 10.21
CA LEU A 183 -13.53 -11.03 9.09
C LEU A 183 -12.45 -12.11 9.00
N GLU A 184 -11.96 -12.58 10.14
CA GLU A 184 -10.97 -13.66 10.21
C GLU A 184 -11.54 -15.00 9.70
N ALA A 185 -12.80 -15.29 9.99
CA ALA A 185 -13.50 -16.50 9.54
C ALA A 185 -13.97 -16.43 8.08
N SER A 186 -13.98 -15.24 7.46
CA SER A 186 -14.36 -15.08 6.05
C SER A 186 -13.29 -15.65 5.12
N PRO A 187 -13.62 -16.12 3.91
CA PRO A 187 -12.62 -16.53 2.93
C PRO A 187 -11.59 -15.43 2.67
N ARG A 188 -10.31 -15.76 2.88
CA ARG A 188 -9.18 -14.85 2.74
C ARG A 188 -8.41 -15.14 1.46
N THR A 189 -7.70 -14.12 1.01
CA THR A 189 -6.87 -14.17 -0.19
C THR A 189 -5.78 -13.11 -0.09
N LEU A 190 -4.89 -13.09 -1.07
CA LEU A 190 -3.93 -12.00 -1.22
C LEU A 190 -4.69 -10.69 -1.47
N ILE A 191 -4.43 -9.70 -0.63
CA ILE A 191 -4.88 -8.33 -0.83
C ILE A 191 -3.66 -7.44 -1.06
N HIS A 192 -3.82 -6.39 -1.86
CA HIS A 192 -2.77 -5.38 -2.04
C HIS A 192 -2.50 -4.60 -0.75
N ASN A 193 -3.50 -4.48 0.13
CA ASN A 193 -3.47 -3.76 1.40
C ASN A 193 -3.18 -2.25 1.31
N ASP A 194 -2.97 -1.73 0.10
CA ASP A 194 -2.81 -0.31 -0.18
C ASP A 194 -3.41 0.06 -1.54
N PHE A 195 -4.55 -0.56 -1.87
CA PHE A 195 -5.21 -0.38 -3.15
C PHE A 195 -5.92 0.98 -3.20
N SER A 196 -5.25 1.96 -3.78
CA SER A 196 -5.74 3.32 -3.99
C SER A 196 -5.34 3.82 -5.38
N PRO A 197 -5.93 4.92 -5.89
CA PRO A 197 -5.59 5.46 -7.21
C PRO A 197 -4.10 5.72 -7.44
N ARG A 198 -3.31 5.94 -6.38
CA ARG A 198 -1.85 6.15 -6.47
C ARG A 198 -1.03 4.88 -6.79
N ASN A 199 -1.63 3.70 -6.59
CA ASN A 199 -0.97 2.39 -6.71
C ASN A 199 -1.54 1.55 -7.85
N VAL A 200 -2.36 2.18 -8.71
CA VAL A 200 -2.99 1.51 -9.83
C VAL A 200 -2.94 2.41 -11.06
N ALA A 201 -2.95 1.78 -12.22
CA ALA A 201 -3.14 2.40 -13.52
C ALA A 201 -4.12 1.56 -14.32
N ILE A 202 -4.70 2.17 -15.37
CA ILE A 202 -5.54 1.48 -16.34
C ILE A 202 -4.79 1.43 -17.68
N ARG A 203 -4.58 0.23 -18.18
CA ARG A 203 -4.09 0.00 -19.54
C ARG A 203 -5.24 0.01 -20.52
N ASP A 204 -4.97 0.49 -21.71
CA ASP A 204 -5.78 0.15 -22.88
C ASP A 204 -5.23 -1.16 -23.46
N ALA A 205 -6.01 -2.24 -23.38
CA ALA A 205 -5.65 -3.56 -23.89
C ALA A 205 -6.63 -3.94 -25.01
N GLY A 206 -6.35 -3.48 -26.23
CA GLY A 206 -7.19 -3.76 -27.40
C GLY A 206 -8.56 -3.07 -27.34
N GLY A 207 -8.62 -1.84 -26.81
CA GLY A 207 -9.85 -1.06 -26.65
C GLY A 207 -10.58 -1.31 -25.33
N LEU A 208 -10.12 -2.27 -24.51
CA LEU A 208 -10.72 -2.57 -23.21
C LEU A 208 -9.82 -2.13 -22.05
N PRO A 209 -10.36 -1.38 -21.06
CA PRO A 209 -9.60 -0.97 -19.90
C PRO A 209 -9.22 -2.19 -19.05
N ARG A 210 -7.97 -2.25 -18.59
CA ARG A 210 -7.46 -3.31 -17.73
C ARG A 210 -6.67 -2.75 -16.56
N LEU A 211 -6.89 -3.29 -15.36
CA LEU A 211 -6.09 -2.97 -14.17
C LEU A 211 -4.61 -3.27 -14.39
N CYS A 212 -3.77 -2.36 -13.92
CA CYS A 212 -2.35 -2.56 -13.62
C CYS A 212 -2.06 -2.04 -12.21
N ALA A 213 -1.96 -2.93 -11.23
CA ALA A 213 -1.64 -2.60 -9.85
C ALA A 213 -0.14 -2.78 -9.56
N TYR A 214 0.44 -1.83 -8.84
CA TYR A 214 1.86 -1.75 -8.54
C TYR A 214 2.07 -1.30 -7.10
N ASP A 215 3.30 -1.44 -6.59
CA ASP A 215 3.65 -1.14 -5.20
C ASP A 215 3.02 -2.09 -4.18
N TRP A 216 3.31 -3.38 -4.38
CA TRP A 216 2.79 -4.49 -3.57
C TRP A 216 3.46 -4.65 -2.19
N GLU A 217 4.14 -3.62 -1.71
CA GLU A 217 4.98 -3.70 -0.51
C GLU A 217 4.19 -3.93 0.78
N LEU A 218 2.89 -3.67 0.82
CA LEU A 218 2.02 -3.92 1.98
C LEU A 218 1.13 -5.15 1.84
N ALA A 219 1.24 -5.89 0.74
CA ALA A 219 0.36 -7.01 0.43
C ALA A 219 0.31 -8.05 1.57
N THR A 220 -0.86 -8.62 1.82
CA THR A 220 -1.02 -9.57 2.93
C THR A 220 -2.21 -10.49 2.70
N LEU A 221 -2.40 -11.45 3.59
CA LEU A 221 -3.57 -12.31 3.65
C LEU A 221 -4.66 -11.59 4.46
N SER A 222 -5.81 -11.32 3.85
CA SER A 222 -6.97 -10.76 4.55
C SER A 222 -8.28 -11.16 3.86
N GLY A 223 -9.40 -10.84 4.49
CA GLY A 223 -10.72 -11.07 3.91
C GLY A 223 -10.91 -10.26 2.62
N ARG A 224 -11.61 -10.85 1.65
CA ARG A 224 -11.90 -10.20 0.35
C ARG A 224 -12.52 -8.80 0.48
N ARG A 225 -13.39 -8.61 1.49
CA ARG A 225 -14.07 -7.34 1.80
C ARG A 225 -13.11 -6.23 2.24
N SER A 226 -11.97 -6.59 2.84
CA SER A 226 -10.95 -5.63 3.28
C SER A 226 -10.21 -4.97 2.10
N ALA A 227 -10.13 -5.66 0.96
CA ALA A 227 -9.44 -5.16 -0.24
C ALA A 227 -10.25 -4.09 -1.00
N THR A 228 -11.58 -4.23 -1.03
CA THR A 228 -12.48 -3.30 -1.74
C THR A 228 -12.78 -2.04 -0.93
N SER A 229 -12.68 -2.10 0.40
CA SER A 229 -13.04 -0.99 1.29
C SER A 229 -12.12 0.25 1.15
N ARG A 230 -10.82 0.08 0.83
CA ARG A 230 -9.91 1.23 0.63
C ARG A 230 -10.10 1.94 -0.71
N THR A 231 -10.51 1.23 -1.77
CA THR A 231 -10.75 1.82 -3.11
C THR A 231 -11.92 2.80 -3.08
N PHE A 232 -12.99 2.45 -2.37
CA PHE A 232 -14.20 3.28 -2.30
C PHE A 232 -14.08 4.49 -1.37
N SER A 233 -13.11 4.49 -0.43
CA SER A 233 -12.89 5.63 0.45
C SER A 233 -12.38 6.88 -0.30
N VAL A 234 -11.77 6.70 -1.49
CA VAL A 234 -11.28 7.83 -2.31
C VAL A 234 -12.36 8.31 -3.29
N SER A 235 -13.13 7.41 -3.89
CA SER A 235 -14.18 7.79 -4.88
C SER A 235 -15.47 8.35 -4.27
N CYS A 236 -15.80 8.04 -3.01
CA CYS A 236 -17.04 8.52 -2.38
C CYS A 236 -16.90 9.87 -1.65
N SER A 237 -15.71 10.47 -1.66
CA SER A 237 -15.45 11.76 -1.02
C SER A 237 -15.81 12.94 -1.94
N THR A 238 -17.10 13.06 -2.30
CA THR A 238 -17.62 14.28 -2.94
C THR A 238 -18.98 14.63 -2.34
N PRO A 239 -19.08 15.63 -1.45
CA PRO A 239 -20.39 16.16 -1.09
C PRO A 239 -20.94 17.00 -2.26
N PRO A 240 -22.26 16.98 -2.53
CA PRO A 240 -22.86 17.95 -3.44
C PRO A 240 -22.71 19.34 -2.83
N ARG A 241 -22.16 20.31 -3.55
CA ARG A 241 -22.12 21.72 -3.13
C ARG A 241 -23.51 22.35 -3.32
N PRO A 242 -24.19 22.86 -2.28
CA PRO A 242 -25.16 23.94 -2.47
C PRO A 242 -24.40 25.26 -2.59
N GLY A 243 -24.85 26.11 -3.52
CA GLY A 243 -24.08 27.25 -4.01
C GLY A 243 -23.67 28.27 -2.95
N THR A 244 -22.47 28.84 -3.12
CA THR A 244 -22.16 30.27 -2.94
C THR A 244 -20.72 30.56 -3.39
N ARG A 245 -20.49 31.83 -3.67
CA ARG A 245 -19.52 32.37 -4.65
C ARG A 245 -18.05 32.12 -4.35
N SER A 246 -17.33 31.90 -5.44
CA SER A 246 -15.88 32.01 -5.63
C SER A 246 -15.21 33.11 -4.77
N ARG A 247 -14.31 32.67 -3.89
CA ARG A 247 -13.01 33.32 -3.69
C ARG A 247 -11.93 32.23 -3.70
N SER A 248 -11.04 32.36 -4.66
CA SER A 248 -9.79 31.60 -4.81
C SER A 248 -9.00 31.57 -3.50
N MET A 249 -8.76 30.36 -2.97
CA MET A 249 -7.71 30.06 -1.99
C MET A 249 -6.98 28.79 -2.45
N SER A 250 -6.33 28.89 -3.61
CA SER A 250 -5.41 27.87 -4.11
C SER A 250 -3.98 28.42 -4.09
N SER A 251 -3.45 28.70 -2.90
CA SER A 251 -2.04 29.10 -2.74
C SER A 251 -1.40 28.73 -1.39
N GLY A 252 -2.07 27.93 -0.54
CA GLY A 252 -1.61 27.69 0.85
C GLY A 252 -0.90 26.36 1.16
N ILE A 253 -1.12 25.27 0.40
CA ILE A 253 -0.82 23.92 0.91
C ILE A 253 0.44 23.27 0.28
N ALA A 254 1.00 23.83 -0.78
CA ALA A 254 2.28 23.37 -1.36
C ALA A 254 3.55 23.93 -0.66
N ARG A 255 3.42 24.76 0.40
CA ARG A 255 4.56 25.47 1.03
C ARG A 255 4.90 25.08 2.48
N ARG A 256 4.33 24.00 3.04
CA ARG A 256 4.61 23.60 4.45
C ARG A 256 5.11 22.17 4.62
N TRP A 257 5.96 21.73 3.70
CA TRP A 257 6.89 20.63 3.95
C TRP A 257 8.30 21.19 3.77
N PRO A 258 9.15 21.26 4.82
CA PRO A 258 10.54 21.65 4.62
C PRO A 258 11.21 20.59 3.73
N LYS A 259 11.68 20.99 2.56
CA LYS A 259 12.58 20.17 1.77
C LYS A 259 13.85 19.92 2.61
N PRO A 260 14.32 18.67 2.75
CA PRO A 260 15.62 18.44 3.38
C PRO A 260 16.71 19.18 2.57
N PRO A 261 17.73 19.76 3.22
CA PRO A 261 18.82 20.41 2.50
C PRO A 261 19.51 19.38 1.59
N ALA A 262 19.72 19.76 0.34
CA ALA A 262 20.48 18.96 -0.61
C ALA A 262 21.93 18.87 -0.12
N LEU A 263 22.36 17.69 0.33
CA LEU A 263 23.77 17.41 0.55
C LEU A 263 24.44 17.22 -0.82
N PRO A 264 25.53 17.96 -1.13
CA PRO A 264 26.28 17.74 -2.36
C PRO A 264 27.00 16.39 -2.28
N TRP A 265 26.61 15.45 -3.13
CA TRP A 265 27.31 14.18 -3.31
C TRP A 265 28.39 14.35 -4.38
N THR A 266 29.64 14.50 -3.96
CA THR A 266 30.81 14.37 -4.85
C THR A 266 31.28 12.91 -4.87
N PRO A 267 31.33 12.23 -6.02
CA PRO A 267 31.87 10.88 -6.09
C PRO A 267 33.39 10.90 -5.93
N ALA A 268 33.92 10.11 -4.99
CA ALA A 268 35.34 9.81 -4.92
C ALA A 268 35.73 8.86 -6.08
N PRO A 269 36.88 9.06 -6.75
CA PRO A 269 37.27 8.22 -7.87
C PRO A 269 37.87 6.90 -7.40
N GLY A 270 37.44 5.80 -8.03
CA GLY A 270 38.24 4.59 -8.16
C GLY A 270 37.96 3.47 -7.15
N LYS A 271 36.92 2.66 -7.40
CA LYS A 271 36.96 1.21 -7.15
C LYS A 271 36.17 0.50 -8.27
N ARG A 272 36.82 -0.44 -8.96
CA ARG A 272 36.16 -1.33 -9.93
C ARG A 272 35.07 -2.11 -9.21
N VAL A 273 33.83 -1.95 -9.64
CA VAL A 273 32.67 -2.70 -9.15
C VAL A 273 32.53 -3.96 -10.00
N SER A 274 32.69 -5.11 -9.36
CA SER A 274 32.30 -6.41 -9.92
C SER A 274 30.79 -6.42 -10.16
N ALA A 275 30.34 -6.75 -11.37
CA ALA A 275 28.92 -6.78 -11.71
C ALA A 275 28.15 -7.77 -10.81
N PRO A 276 26.96 -7.40 -10.27
CA PRO A 276 26.11 -8.33 -9.54
C PRO A 276 25.61 -9.45 -10.46
N ARG A 277 25.46 -10.65 -9.91
CA ARG A 277 24.90 -11.81 -10.64
C ARG A 277 23.41 -11.60 -10.87
N TRP A 278 23.05 -11.26 -12.10
CA TRP A 278 21.67 -11.21 -12.57
C TRP A 278 21.08 -12.63 -12.65
N ARG A 279 19.88 -12.84 -12.10
CA ARG A 279 19.02 -13.95 -12.54
C ARG A 279 18.10 -13.41 -13.62
N ILE A 280 18.48 -13.63 -14.88
CA ILE A 280 17.58 -13.43 -16.01
C ILE A 280 16.61 -14.62 -15.98
N CYS A 281 15.32 -14.36 -15.76
CA CYS A 281 14.28 -15.36 -16.04
C CYS A 281 14.18 -15.53 -17.56
N SER A 282 14.96 -16.45 -18.10
CA SER A 282 14.83 -16.90 -19.48
C SER A 282 13.54 -17.70 -19.63
N SER A 283 12.55 -17.12 -20.29
CA SER A 283 11.45 -17.90 -20.88
C SER A 283 12.00 -18.60 -22.14
N THR A 284 12.26 -19.89 -22.02
CA THR A 284 12.45 -20.79 -23.17
C THR A 284 11.60 -22.03 -22.93
N GLY A 285 10.63 -22.25 -23.83
CA GLY A 285 9.68 -23.37 -23.82
C GLY A 285 8.26 -22.89 -24.02
#